data_AF-A0A969T2A6-F1
#
_entry.id   AF-A0A969T2A6-F1
#
_cell.length_a   1.000
_cell.length_b   1.000
_cell.length_c   1.000
_cell.angle_alpha   90.00
_cell.angle_beta   90.00
_cell.angle_gamma   90.00
#
_symmetry.space_group_name_H-M   'P 1'
#
loop_
_entity.id
_entity.type
_entity.pdbx_description
1 polymer ?
#
loop_
_entity_poly.entity_id
_entity_poly.type
_entity_poly.pdbx_seq_one_letter_code
_entity_poly.pdbx_strand_id
1 'polypeptide(L)'
;TSLVTAMHARGMKLILDIVCNHSSPNVNGQKGRLYDDGVLIADYYIADYYNDSKNWYYHNPEITDWEDEHQLLYYEMAGLATFNESNINYRNYIKAAIKQWLDLGVDALRVDTVKHMPLWFWQEFTSDLRTHKPSTFIFGEWGFGKPWEPNCVRFTNHSGMSILDFALCEAVRAAIARHAPGGFHRVQEVLAYDNAYDTATELVTFIDNHNMPRFQSLNGDPAALHLAMVLIMTSRGIPCIYYGTEQYLHNDTNGGNDPYNRPMMKFWDIDSPLYQLLPQLGKLRRLNPAISLGSQVEKYLTDDIYCYLRRYRDFRCFVALNKGPDTTIQVANIDLGDGTYFCPLTRREFTVYNGQLRDLLLNSQEAIVLSYFGNRVEGQTLVRAQLNGYRTQIGEEVVVVGDCPELGNWDIDQAYALEYINDNTWFGEISFNQTAGKAVCYKYAIRRNREAPRYENLVSRRWILSDRGTVRWRDTWAG
;
A
#
# COMPACT_ATOMS: atom_id res chain seq x y z
N THR A 1 20.46 23.82 4.40
CA THR A 1 19.08 23.33 4.48
C THR A 1 19.11 21.83 4.70
N SER A 2 18.36 21.29 5.67
CA SER A 2 18.29 19.82 5.88
C SER A 2 17.63 19.12 4.69
N LEU A 3 17.88 17.82 4.51
CA LEU A 3 17.25 17.00 3.46
C LEU A 3 15.72 17.11 3.52
N VAL A 4 15.14 16.93 4.71
CA VAL A 4 13.70 17.04 4.97
C VAL A 4 13.14 18.38 4.49
N THR A 5 13.77 19.49 4.88
CA THR A 5 13.32 20.83 4.48
C THR A 5 13.36 21.01 2.96
N ALA A 6 14.41 20.50 2.30
CA ALA A 6 14.55 20.58 0.85
C ALA A 6 13.50 19.73 0.11
N MET A 7 13.14 18.56 0.65
CA MET A 7 12.08 17.71 0.09
C MET A 7 10.69 18.32 0.27
N HIS A 8 10.38 18.81 1.48
CA HIS A 8 9.10 19.44 1.79
C HIS A 8 8.86 20.70 0.93
N ALA A 9 9.90 21.51 0.69
CA ALA A 9 9.81 22.67 -0.20
C ALA A 9 9.44 22.30 -1.66
N ARG A 10 9.63 21.04 -2.06
CA ARG A 10 9.25 20.49 -3.37
C ARG A 10 7.94 19.71 -3.33
N GLY A 11 7.23 19.71 -2.20
CA GLY A 11 6.02 18.90 -2.00
C GLY A 11 6.29 17.40 -1.93
N MET A 12 7.53 16.98 -1.67
CA MET A 12 7.92 15.58 -1.50
C MET A 12 7.94 15.21 -0.02
N LYS A 13 7.53 13.99 0.30
CA LYS A 13 7.59 13.42 1.65
C LYS A 13 8.82 12.54 1.82
N LEU A 14 9.36 12.43 3.03
CA LEU A 14 10.43 11.51 3.39
C LEU A 14 9.87 10.31 4.17
N ILE A 15 10.12 9.11 3.66
CA ILE A 15 9.87 7.85 4.35
C ILE A 15 11.20 7.35 4.91
N LEU A 16 11.25 7.05 6.20
CA LEU A 16 12.45 6.49 6.84
C LEU A 16 12.28 4.98 7.02
N ASP A 17 13.31 4.22 6.63
CA ASP A 17 13.43 2.81 6.97
C ASP A 17 13.90 2.67 8.42
N ILE A 18 13.21 1.85 9.21
CA ILE A 18 13.50 1.62 10.62
C ILE A 18 13.57 0.13 10.93
N VAL A 19 14.52 -0.23 11.79
CA VAL A 19 14.74 -1.62 12.22
C VAL A 19 14.48 -1.71 13.71
N CYS A 20 13.43 -2.45 14.09
CA CYS A 20 13.09 -2.67 15.51
C CYS A 20 13.52 -4.06 15.98
N ASN A 21 13.60 -5.05 15.10
CA ASN A 21 13.79 -6.46 15.44
C ASN A 21 15.16 -6.77 16.08
N HIS A 22 16.23 -6.20 15.52
CA HIS A 22 17.59 -6.56 15.90
C HIS A 22 18.52 -5.36 15.86
N SER A 23 19.73 -5.56 16.40
CA SER A 23 20.80 -4.57 16.36
C SER A 23 21.89 -4.95 15.35
N SER A 24 23.00 -5.52 15.81
CA SER A 24 24.17 -5.79 14.98
C SER A 24 24.68 -7.23 15.13
N PRO A 25 25.35 -7.77 14.09
CA PRO A 25 25.98 -9.09 14.18
C PRO A 25 27.24 -9.01 15.04
N ASN A 26 27.86 -10.17 15.31
CA ASN A 26 29.17 -10.20 15.94
C ASN A 26 30.24 -9.72 14.95
N VAL A 27 30.84 -8.56 15.24
CA VAL A 27 32.01 -8.04 14.52
C VAL A 27 33.16 -7.90 15.52
N ASN A 28 34.22 -8.67 15.33
CA ASN A 28 35.43 -8.66 16.17
C ASN A 28 35.13 -8.82 17.68
N GLY A 29 34.21 -9.71 18.04
CA GLY A 29 33.83 -9.99 19.42
C GLY A 29 32.82 -9.01 20.02
N GLN A 30 32.31 -8.05 19.23
CA GLN A 30 31.29 -7.11 19.64
C GLN A 30 29.99 -7.42 18.92
N LYS A 31 28.95 -7.79 19.68
CA LYS A 31 27.62 -8.10 19.14
C LYS A 31 26.57 -7.30 19.88
N GLY A 32 25.60 -6.78 19.14
CA GLY A 32 24.48 -6.01 19.70
C GLY A 32 24.91 -4.85 20.59
N ARG A 33 26.05 -4.22 20.32
CA ARG A 33 26.45 -3.01 21.05
C ARG A 33 25.61 -1.84 20.59
N LEU A 34 24.84 -1.27 21.52
CA LEU A 34 23.98 -0.12 21.30
C LEU A 34 24.41 1.03 22.21
N TYR A 35 24.65 2.18 21.60
CA TYR A 35 25.04 3.39 22.30
C TYR A 35 23.97 4.47 22.13
N ASP A 36 23.66 5.15 23.23
CA ASP A 36 22.80 6.32 23.27
C ASP A 36 23.63 7.52 23.73
N ASP A 37 23.82 8.50 22.84
CA ASP A 37 24.72 9.65 23.04
C ASP A 37 26.12 9.27 23.58
N GLY A 38 26.68 8.17 23.03
CA GLY A 38 28.00 7.65 23.39
C GLY A 38 28.02 6.79 24.65
N VAL A 39 26.90 6.61 25.35
CA VAL A 39 26.77 5.72 26.51
C VAL A 39 26.33 4.34 26.06
N LEU A 40 27.08 3.30 26.41
CA LEU A 40 26.71 1.92 26.12
C LEU A 40 25.48 1.52 26.95
N ILE A 41 24.35 1.28 26.28
CA ILE A 41 23.08 0.96 26.93
C ILE A 41 22.70 -0.52 26.83
N ALA A 42 23.16 -1.20 25.79
CA ALA A 42 23.00 -2.64 25.58
C ALA A 42 24.25 -3.24 24.91
N ASP A 43 24.59 -4.48 25.28
CA ASP A 43 25.65 -5.29 24.68
C ASP A 43 25.24 -6.74 24.85
N TYR A 44 25.29 -7.53 23.77
CA TYR A 44 24.90 -8.93 23.80
C TYR A 44 25.80 -9.77 24.72
N TYR A 45 27.04 -9.33 24.99
CA TYR A 45 28.05 -10.09 25.74
C TYR A 45 28.50 -9.50 27.09
N ILE A 46 28.06 -8.31 27.53
CA ILE A 46 28.56 -7.73 28.81
C ILE A 46 27.94 -8.40 30.05
N ALA A 47 28.72 -9.36 30.57
CA ALA A 47 29.10 -9.73 31.96
C ALA A 47 28.09 -9.42 33.10
N ASP A 48 27.58 -10.41 33.86
CA ASP A 48 28.20 -11.66 34.33
C ASP A 48 27.72 -12.96 33.65
N TYR A 49 28.73 -13.72 33.21
CA TYR A 49 28.81 -15.14 32.85
C TYR A 49 27.93 -15.71 31.72
N TYR A 50 26.68 -15.27 31.53
CA TYR A 50 25.75 -15.75 30.48
C TYR A 50 24.58 -14.78 30.17
N ASN A 51 24.57 -13.55 30.70
CA ASN A 51 23.34 -12.75 30.76
C ASN A 51 23.59 -11.29 30.35
N ASP A 52 22.87 -10.83 29.33
CA ASP A 52 22.43 -9.45 29.23
C ASP A 52 21.70 -9.06 30.53
N SER A 53 22.41 -8.46 31.49
CA SER A 53 21.88 -8.15 32.84
C SER A 53 20.66 -7.24 32.82
N LYS A 54 20.44 -6.51 31.72
CA LYS A 54 19.27 -5.68 31.49
C LYS A 54 18.22 -6.36 30.62
N ASN A 55 18.50 -7.54 30.06
CA ASN A 55 17.63 -8.38 29.24
C ASN A 55 17.08 -7.67 27.99
N TRP A 56 17.90 -6.89 27.30
CA TRP A 56 17.62 -6.22 26.02
C TRP A 56 17.57 -7.18 24.82
N TYR A 57 18.21 -8.34 24.89
CA TYR A 57 18.29 -9.31 23.79
C TYR A 57 17.78 -10.70 24.21
N TYR A 58 17.25 -11.45 23.25
CA TYR A 58 17.11 -12.90 23.39
C TYR A 58 18.46 -13.58 23.16
N HIS A 59 18.72 -14.65 23.91
CA HIS A 59 19.93 -15.46 23.79
C HIS A 59 19.62 -16.85 23.21
N ASN A 60 18.80 -16.87 22.16
CA ASN A 60 18.45 -18.07 21.43
C ASN A 60 19.42 -18.30 20.25
N PRO A 61 19.52 -19.52 19.71
CA PRO A 61 20.33 -19.76 18.51
C PRO A 61 19.74 -19.09 17.27
N GLU A 62 20.41 -19.24 16.13
CA GLU A 62 19.89 -18.76 14.84
C GLU A 62 18.66 -19.55 14.39
N ILE A 63 17.78 -18.88 13.63
CA ILE A 63 16.64 -19.50 12.97
C ILE A 63 17.14 -20.61 12.05
N THR A 64 16.62 -21.81 12.27
CA THR A 64 16.89 -23.02 11.47
C THR A 64 15.66 -23.49 10.71
N ASP A 65 14.47 -23.15 11.21
CA ASP A 65 13.19 -23.40 10.56
C ASP A 65 12.44 -22.07 10.38
N TRP A 66 12.25 -21.65 9.13
CA TRP A 66 11.59 -20.39 8.76
C TRP A 66 10.05 -20.49 8.74
N GLU A 67 9.51 -21.69 9.01
CA GLU A 67 8.08 -21.94 9.18
C GLU A 67 7.68 -22.06 10.66
N ASP A 68 8.64 -22.11 11.59
CA ASP A 68 8.40 -22.13 13.03
C ASP A 68 8.21 -20.70 13.58
N GLU A 69 7.00 -20.38 14.00
CA GLU A 69 6.65 -19.04 14.52
C GLU A 69 7.47 -18.65 15.77
N HIS A 70 7.81 -19.61 16.64
CA HIS A 70 8.60 -19.31 17.83
C HIS A 70 10.05 -18.94 17.45
N GLN A 71 10.65 -19.66 16.50
CA GLN A 71 11.97 -19.30 15.99
C GLN A 71 11.93 -17.93 15.30
N LEU A 72 10.96 -17.70 14.42
CA LEU A 72 10.85 -16.41 13.72
C LEU A 72 10.80 -15.21 14.68
N LEU A 73 10.12 -15.34 15.82
CA LEU A 73 9.93 -14.27 16.79
C LEU A 73 11.10 -14.08 17.77
N TYR A 74 11.77 -15.16 18.17
CA TYR A 74 12.67 -15.12 19.32
C TYR A 74 14.11 -15.54 19.02
N TYR A 75 14.39 -16.07 17.83
CA TYR A 75 15.73 -16.55 17.45
C TYR A 75 16.46 -15.49 16.63
N GLU A 76 17.77 -15.68 16.47
CA GLU A 76 18.58 -14.74 15.70
C GLU A 76 18.37 -14.89 14.20
N MET A 77 18.12 -13.75 13.54
CA MET A 77 18.05 -13.68 12.09
C MET A 77 19.45 -13.39 11.53
N ALA A 78 20.06 -14.37 10.86
CA ALA A 78 21.39 -14.25 10.24
C ALA A 78 22.48 -13.72 11.20
N GLY A 79 22.48 -14.21 12.44
CA GLY A 79 23.46 -13.86 13.48
C GLY A 79 23.31 -12.44 14.05
N LEU A 80 22.22 -11.74 13.74
CA LEU A 80 21.89 -10.42 14.30
C LEU A 80 21.30 -10.59 15.71
N ALA A 81 21.78 -9.82 16.68
CA ALA A 81 21.26 -9.85 18.04
C ALA A 81 19.79 -9.37 18.09
N THR A 82 18.87 -10.32 18.31
CA THR A 82 17.41 -10.10 18.39
C THR A 82 17.03 -9.42 19.70
N PHE A 83 16.37 -8.27 19.60
CA PHE A 83 15.90 -7.55 20.78
C PHE A 83 14.82 -8.35 21.52
N ASN A 84 14.83 -8.26 22.84
CA ASN A 84 13.78 -8.78 23.70
C ASN A 84 12.71 -7.70 23.87
N GLU A 85 11.62 -7.82 23.12
CA GLU A 85 10.53 -6.87 23.14
C GLU A 85 9.76 -6.87 24.47
N SER A 86 9.89 -7.90 25.30
CA SER A 86 9.30 -7.91 26.65
C SER A 86 9.99 -6.92 27.59
N ASN A 87 11.21 -6.48 27.26
CA ASN A 87 11.93 -5.47 28.03
C ASN A 87 11.39 -4.04 27.79
N ILE A 88 10.86 -3.44 28.86
CA ILE A 88 10.30 -2.08 28.80
C ILE A 88 11.35 -1.01 28.48
N ASN A 89 12.62 -1.19 28.87
CA ASN A 89 13.68 -0.24 28.57
C ASN A 89 13.96 -0.19 27.06
N TYR A 90 14.03 -1.36 26.41
CA TYR A 90 14.13 -1.45 24.96
C TYR A 90 12.91 -0.83 24.28
N ARG A 91 11.67 -1.20 24.68
CA ARG A 91 10.46 -0.66 24.04
C ARG A 91 10.38 0.87 24.16
N ASN A 92 10.74 1.42 25.32
CA ASN A 92 10.76 2.87 25.51
C ASN A 92 11.85 3.53 24.66
N TYR A 93 13.05 2.94 24.61
CA TYR A 93 14.16 3.44 23.81
C TYR A 93 13.82 3.48 22.32
N ILE A 94 13.38 2.36 21.72
CA ILE A 94 13.16 2.28 20.28
C ILE A 94 12.05 3.24 19.83
N LYS A 95 10.96 3.34 20.60
CA LYS A 95 9.86 4.28 20.33
C LYS A 95 10.32 5.73 20.49
N ALA A 96 11.11 6.05 21.52
CA ALA A 96 11.65 7.39 21.70
C ALA A 96 12.58 7.80 20.55
N ALA A 97 13.49 6.91 20.13
CA ALA A 97 14.40 7.16 19.01
C ALA A 97 13.63 7.43 17.71
N ILE A 98 12.56 6.67 17.43
CA ILE A 98 11.75 6.86 16.22
C ILE A 98 10.91 8.14 16.28
N LYS A 99 10.39 8.52 17.46
CA LYS A 99 9.71 9.82 17.64
C LYS A 99 10.64 10.99 17.35
N GLN A 100 11.91 10.92 17.72
CA GLN A 100 12.89 11.96 17.35
C GLN A 100 13.01 12.14 15.83
N TRP A 101 13.01 11.05 15.05
CA TRP A 101 13.01 11.15 13.59
C TRP A 101 11.73 11.79 13.04
N LEU A 102 10.57 11.47 13.63
CA LEU A 102 9.29 12.08 13.27
C LEU A 102 9.26 13.59 13.59
N ASP A 103 9.89 14.01 14.69
CA ASP A 103 10.04 15.42 15.11
C ASP A 103 11.00 16.19 14.20
N LEU A 104 12.01 15.52 13.65
CA LEU A 104 12.88 16.06 12.60
C LEU A 104 12.19 16.19 11.23
N GLY A 105 10.92 15.75 11.14
CA GLY A 105 10.05 15.95 9.98
C GLY A 105 9.96 14.76 9.02
N VAL A 106 10.39 13.56 9.41
CA VAL A 106 10.05 12.32 8.69
C VAL A 106 8.52 12.17 8.62
N ASP A 107 7.99 11.84 7.45
CA ASP A 107 6.55 11.84 7.17
C ASP A 107 5.89 10.47 7.35
N ALA A 108 6.66 9.40 7.15
CA ALA A 108 6.19 8.03 7.19
C ALA A 108 7.35 7.07 7.50
N LEU A 109 7.00 5.83 7.88
CA LEU A 109 7.96 4.81 8.26
C LEU A 109 7.77 3.55 7.42
N ARG A 110 8.87 3.01 6.91
CA ARG A 110 8.97 1.62 6.45
C ARG A 110 9.60 0.82 7.57
N VAL A 111 8.94 -0.25 8.01
CA VAL A 111 9.40 -1.07 9.13
C VAL A 111 9.99 -2.36 8.62
N ASP A 112 11.25 -2.59 8.92
CA ASP A 112 11.98 -3.80 8.57
C ASP A 112 11.41 -5.04 9.28
N THR A 113 11.43 -6.17 8.58
CA THR A 113 11.29 -7.53 9.16
C THR A 113 10.15 -7.73 10.15
N VAL A 114 8.95 -7.21 9.86
CA VAL A 114 7.85 -7.21 10.84
C VAL A 114 7.31 -8.59 11.22
N LYS A 115 7.60 -9.62 10.42
CA LYS A 115 7.31 -11.04 10.72
C LYS A 115 8.06 -11.56 11.95
N HIS A 116 9.13 -10.87 12.36
CA HIS A 116 10.07 -11.32 13.40
C HIS A 116 9.83 -10.70 14.78
N MET A 117 8.70 -10.03 14.98
CA MET A 117 8.32 -9.45 16.27
C MET A 117 6.82 -9.69 16.50
N PRO A 118 6.38 -9.90 17.74
CA PRO A 118 5.01 -10.31 18.01
C PRO A 118 4.00 -9.19 17.70
N LEU A 119 2.79 -9.56 17.28
CA LEU A 119 1.75 -8.62 16.89
C LEU A 119 1.43 -7.57 17.97
N TRP A 120 1.43 -7.96 19.25
CA TRP A 120 1.13 -7.04 20.35
C TRP A 120 2.15 -5.91 20.47
N PHE A 121 3.43 -6.18 20.15
CA PHE A 121 4.47 -5.14 20.13
C PHE A 121 4.15 -4.10 19.06
N TRP A 122 3.74 -4.55 17.87
CA TRP A 122 3.36 -3.65 16.78
C TRP A 122 2.09 -2.85 17.06
N GLN A 123 1.14 -3.41 17.78
CA GLN A 123 -0.05 -2.70 18.25
C GLN A 123 0.31 -1.58 19.24
N GLU A 124 1.18 -1.87 20.21
CA GLU A 124 1.71 -0.86 21.14
C GLU A 124 2.49 0.23 20.37
N PHE A 125 3.38 -0.20 19.48
CA PHE A 125 4.26 0.65 18.68
C PHE A 125 3.48 1.63 17.80
N THR A 126 2.54 1.14 16.99
CA THR A 126 1.77 2.00 16.09
C THR A 126 0.82 2.93 16.83
N SER A 127 0.23 2.47 17.94
CA SER A 127 -0.60 3.30 18.79
C SER A 127 0.18 4.48 19.37
N ASP A 128 1.38 4.21 19.90
CA ASP A 128 2.24 5.23 20.50
C ASP A 128 2.74 6.25 19.45
N LEU A 129 3.17 5.78 18.27
CA LEU A 129 3.62 6.67 17.19
C LEU A 129 2.49 7.52 16.61
N ARG A 130 1.27 6.99 16.48
CA ARG A 130 0.11 7.77 16.01
C ARG A 130 -0.39 8.73 17.08
N THR A 131 -0.24 8.40 18.35
CA THR A 131 -0.51 9.38 19.43
C THR A 131 0.46 10.56 19.34
N HIS A 132 1.73 10.30 19.04
CA HIS A 132 2.75 11.33 18.85
C HIS A 132 2.54 12.15 17.55
N LYS A 133 2.27 11.48 16.43
CA LYS A 133 2.02 12.11 15.12
C LYS A 133 0.88 11.38 14.38
N PRO A 134 -0.38 11.84 14.53
CA PRO A 134 -1.58 11.13 14.06
C PRO A 134 -1.64 10.79 12.57
N SER A 135 -1.00 11.59 11.72
CA SER A 135 -1.02 11.39 10.27
C SER A 135 0.08 10.47 9.74
N THR A 136 0.88 9.84 10.62
CA THR A 136 2.01 9.00 10.20
C THR A 136 1.51 7.75 9.48
N PHE A 137 1.91 7.61 8.22
CA PHE A 137 1.74 6.36 7.48
C PHE A 137 2.88 5.40 7.84
N ILE A 138 2.53 4.14 8.12
CA ILE A 138 3.49 3.11 8.53
C ILE A 138 3.17 1.86 7.73
N PHE A 139 4.19 1.27 7.10
CA PHE A 139 4.07 -0.02 6.43
C PHE A 139 5.27 -0.91 6.72
N GLY A 140 5.03 -2.21 6.88
CA GLY A 140 6.05 -3.18 7.21
C GLY A 140 6.50 -4.05 6.03
N GLU A 141 7.70 -4.60 6.13
CA GLU A 141 8.14 -5.73 5.32
C GLU A 141 7.74 -7.05 5.98
N TRP A 142 6.55 -7.55 5.66
CA TRP A 142 6.24 -8.96 5.89
C TRP A 142 6.81 -9.75 4.71
N GLY A 143 8.03 -10.24 4.86
CA GLY A 143 8.79 -10.88 3.78
C GLY A 143 8.00 -11.98 3.07
N PHE A 144 7.83 -11.84 1.76
CA PHE A 144 7.12 -12.79 0.88
C PHE A 144 5.67 -13.11 1.26
N GLY A 145 5.02 -12.26 2.07
CA GLY A 145 3.66 -12.47 2.54
C GLY A 145 2.63 -12.54 1.42
N LYS A 146 1.63 -13.43 1.59
CA LYS A 146 0.53 -13.61 0.65
C LYS A 146 -0.84 -13.41 1.30
N PRO A 147 -1.86 -13.00 0.52
CA PRO A 147 -3.19 -12.74 1.06
C PRO A 147 -3.97 -14.00 1.44
N TRP A 148 -3.51 -15.19 1.07
CA TRP A 148 -4.07 -16.47 1.53
C TRP A 148 -3.33 -17.06 2.73
N GLU A 149 -2.32 -16.37 3.28
CA GLU A 149 -1.61 -16.77 4.50
C GLU A 149 -2.25 -16.09 5.72
N PRO A 150 -2.88 -16.85 6.64
CA PRO A 150 -3.64 -16.26 7.75
C PRO A 150 -2.83 -15.32 8.63
N ASN A 151 -1.56 -15.62 8.88
CA ASN A 151 -0.69 -14.80 9.72
C ASN A 151 -0.34 -13.45 9.07
N CYS A 152 -0.11 -13.43 7.75
CA CYS A 152 0.12 -12.21 6.99
C CYS A 152 -1.11 -11.29 7.02
N VAL A 153 -2.29 -11.86 6.77
CA VAL A 153 -3.58 -11.14 6.80
C VAL A 153 -3.89 -10.62 8.20
N ARG A 154 -3.77 -11.48 9.22
CA ARG A 154 -3.97 -11.12 10.63
C ARG A 154 -3.06 -9.96 11.03
N PHE A 155 -1.78 -10.03 10.67
CA PHE A 155 -0.84 -8.95 10.94
C PHE A 155 -1.27 -7.64 10.25
N THR A 156 -1.57 -7.69 8.95
CA THR A 156 -1.92 -6.50 8.17
C THR A 156 -3.18 -5.82 8.71
N ASN A 157 -4.19 -6.60 9.11
CA ASN A 157 -5.45 -6.05 9.59
C ASN A 157 -5.40 -5.57 11.05
N HIS A 158 -4.48 -6.09 11.88
CA HIS A 158 -4.48 -5.84 13.33
C HIS A 158 -3.22 -5.17 13.89
N SER A 159 -2.14 -5.03 13.13
CA SER A 159 -0.91 -4.36 13.59
C SER A 159 -1.04 -2.84 13.63
N GLY A 160 -2.03 -2.30 12.91
CA GLY A 160 -2.14 -0.88 12.64
C GLY A 160 -1.26 -0.40 11.49
N MET A 161 -0.54 -1.27 10.77
CA MET A 161 0.32 -0.91 9.64
C MET A 161 -0.19 -1.51 8.32
N SER A 162 0.16 -0.89 7.21
CA SER A 162 0.09 -1.57 5.90
C SER A 162 1.31 -2.47 5.71
N ILE A 163 1.42 -3.16 4.58
CA ILE A 163 2.60 -3.97 4.22
C ILE A 163 3.06 -3.73 2.78
N LEU A 164 4.29 -4.14 2.50
CA LEU A 164 4.79 -4.37 1.14
C LEU A 164 4.01 -5.52 0.48
N ASP A 165 3.51 -5.30 -0.74
CA ASP A 165 2.72 -6.26 -1.51
C ASP A 165 3.60 -7.24 -2.29
N PHE A 166 4.23 -8.17 -1.57
CA PHE A 166 5.08 -9.20 -2.18
C PHE A 166 4.31 -10.12 -3.12
N ALA A 167 3.06 -10.45 -2.79
CA ALA A 167 2.23 -11.30 -3.64
C ALA A 167 2.01 -10.68 -5.02
N LEU A 168 1.65 -9.39 -5.08
CA LEU A 168 1.49 -8.71 -6.36
C LEU A 168 2.84 -8.56 -7.08
N CYS A 169 3.92 -8.23 -6.34
CA CYS A 169 5.27 -8.14 -6.90
C CYS A 169 5.68 -9.44 -7.62
N GLU A 170 5.57 -10.59 -6.96
CA GLU A 170 5.92 -11.89 -7.55
C GLU A 170 4.96 -12.28 -8.69
N ALA A 171 3.67 -11.97 -8.58
CA ALA A 171 2.72 -12.22 -9.68
C ALA A 171 3.06 -11.39 -10.94
N VAL A 172 3.41 -10.11 -10.78
CA VAL A 172 3.83 -9.24 -11.89
C VAL A 172 5.14 -9.74 -12.50
N ARG A 173 6.14 -10.08 -11.68
CA ARG A 173 7.42 -10.65 -12.14
C ARG A 173 7.21 -11.97 -12.88
N ALA A 174 6.35 -12.85 -12.36
CA ALA A 174 6.02 -14.12 -13.00
C ALA A 174 5.32 -13.90 -14.35
N ALA A 175 4.32 -13.04 -14.40
CA ALA A 175 3.51 -12.79 -15.59
C ALA A 175 4.31 -12.10 -16.71
N ILE A 176 5.05 -11.04 -16.37
CA ILE A 176 5.66 -10.14 -17.35
C ILE A 176 7.14 -10.46 -17.59
N ALA A 177 7.95 -10.58 -16.53
CA ALA A 177 9.39 -10.81 -16.71
C ALA A 177 9.70 -12.26 -17.10
N ARG A 178 9.14 -13.23 -16.36
CA ARG A 178 9.47 -14.66 -16.51
C ARG A 178 8.57 -15.40 -17.50
N HIS A 179 7.52 -14.76 -18.01
CA HIS A 179 6.50 -15.37 -18.88
C HIS A 179 5.97 -16.71 -18.35
N ALA A 180 5.72 -16.78 -17.04
CA ALA A 180 5.24 -17.99 -16.39
C ALA A 180 3.86 -18.40 -16.91
N PRO A 181 3.55 -19.72 -17.00
CA PRO A 181 2.24 -20.21 -17.45
C PRO A 181 1.08 -19.54 -16.70
N GLY A 182 0.00 -19.19 -17.40
CA GLY A 182 -1.14 -18.45 -16.87
C GLY A 182 -0.98 -16.92 -16.92
N GLY A 183 0.23 -16.40 -17.15
CA GLY A 183 0.46 -14.98 -17.43
C GLY A 183 -0.29 -14.02 -16.50
N PHE A 184 -1.12 -13.14 -17.05
CA PHE A 184 -1.88 -12.17 -16.26
C PHE A 184 -2.94 -12.76 -15.33
N HIS A 185 -3.36 -14.01 -15.49
CA HIS A 185 -4.24 -14.67 -14.51
C HIS A 185 -3.60 -14.70 -13.11
N ARG A 186 -2.26 -14.77 -13.02
CA ARG A 186 -1.54 -14.71 -11.74
C ARG A 186 -1.68 -13.37 -11.03
N VAL A 187 -1.66 -12.28 -11.81
CA VAL A 187 -1.86 -10.93 -11.28
C VAL A 187 -3.28 -10.79 -10.77
N GLN A 188 -4.26 -11.24 -11.58
CA GLN A 188 -5.65 -11.18 -11.21
C GLN A 188 -5.98 -12.02 -9.98
N GLU A 189 -5.38 -13.21 -9.84
CA GLU A 189 -5.60 -14.09 -8.70
C GLU A 189 -5.23 -13.40 -7.39
N VAL A 190 -4.10 -12.71 -7.33
CA VAL A 190 -3.70 -11.92 -6.15
C VAL A 190 -4.72 -10.82 -5.85
N LEU A 191 -5.12 -10.06 -6.88
CA LEU A 191 -6.08 -8.95 -6.74
C LEU A 191 -7.46 -9.44 -6.28
N ALA A 192 -7.86 -10.64 -6.67
CA ALA A 192 -9.13 -11.25 -6.25
C ALA A 192 -9.19 -11.52 -4.74
N TYR A 193 -8.03 -11.61 -4.07
CA TYR A 193 -7.93 -11.74 -2.61
C TYR A 193 -7.83 -10.40 -1.86
N ASP A 194 -7.96 -9.24 -2.54
CA ASP A 194 -7.86 -7.94 -1.88
C ASP A 194 -8.89 -7.75 -0.74
N ASN A 195 -10.01 -8.48 -0.77
CA ASN A 195 -11.00 -8.49 0.31
C ASN A 195 -10.48 -9.13 1.62
N ALA A 196 -9.36 -9.86 1.59
CA ALA A 196 -8.72 -10.36 2.81
C ALA A 196 -8.12 -9.23 3.65
N TYR A 197 -7.72 -8.12 3.02
CA TYR A 197 -7.11 -6.98 3.69
C TYR A 197 -8.13 -5.87 3.97
N ASP A 198 -8.04 -5.32 5.17
CA ASP A 198 -8.81 -4.13 5.58
C ASP A 198 -8.32 -2.85 4.92
N THR A 199 -7.13 -2.85 4.33
CA THR A 199 -6.51 -1.66 3.72
C THR A 199 -5.81 -2.01 2.40
N ALA A 200 -6.44 -2.82 1.54
CA ALA A 200 -5.85 -3.26 0.26
C ALA A 200 -5.37 -2.09 -0.62
N THR A 201 -6.07 -0.95 -0.60
CA THR A 201 -5.70 0.27 -1.34
C THR A 201 -4.47 0.98 -0.78
N GLU A 202 -3.97 0.57 0.39
CA GLU A 202 -2.78 1.12 1.05
C GLU A 202 -1.57 0.19 1.00
N LEU A 203 -1.70 -1.01 0.42
CA LEU A 203 -0.57 -1.91 0.23
C LEU A 203 0.50 -1.25 -0.64
N VAL A 204 1.77 -1.37 -0.27
CA VAL A 204 2.87 -0.76 -1.02
C VAL A 204 3.32 -1.71 -2.12
N THR A 205 3.00 -1.39 -3.37
CA THR A 205 3.25 -2.23 -4.55
C THR A 205 4.62 -1.93 -5.15
N PHE A 206 5.28 -2.92 -5.73
CA PHE A 206 6.61 -2.80 -6.31
C PHE A 206 6.84 -3.97 -7.28
N ILE A 207 7.93 -3.92 -8.07
CA ILE A 207 8.32 -5.01 -8.99
C ILE A 207 9.71 -5.59 -8.70
N ASP A 208 10.49 -4.88 -7.90
CA ASP A 208 11.77 -5.26 -7.34
C ASP A 208 12.08 -4.36 -6.14
N ASN A 209 13.04 -4.77 -5.31
CA ASN A 209 13.54 -4.00 -4.19
C ASN A 209 14.97 -4.46 -3.84
N HIS A 210 15.48 -4.01 -2.69
CA HIS A 210 16.82 -4.31 -2.21
C HIS A 210 17.04 -5.77 -1.76
N ASN A 211 16.00 -6.61 -1.70
CA ASN A 211 16.04 -8.01 -1.24
C ASN A 211 15.79 -9.02 -2.37
N MET A 212 15.73 -8.57 -3.62
CA MET A 212 15.55 -9.45 -4.78
C MET A 212 16.28 -8.93 -6.02
N PRO A 213 16.54 -9.78 -7.02
CA PRO A 213 17.07 -9.33 -8.30
C PRO A 213 16.22 -8.24 -8.93
N ARG A 214 16.90 -7.25 -9.51
CA ARG A 214 16.30 -6.19 -10.34
C ARG A 214 15.41 -6.83 -11.39
N PHE A 215 14.30 -6.16 -11.74
CA PHE A 215 13.43 -6.66 -12.81
C PHE A 215 14.19 -6.85 -14.12
N GLN A 216 15.12 -5.95 -14.43
CA GLN A 216 15.97 -6.02 -15.64
C GLN A 216 16.89 -7.23 -15.65
N SER A 217 17.31 -7.72 -14.48
CA SER A 217 18.10 -8.96 -14.37
C SER A 217 17.26 -10.21 -14.63
N LEU A 218 15.94 -10.14 -14.48
CA LEU A 218 15.03 -11.22 -14.86
C LEU A 218 14.65 -11.15 -16.35
N ASN A 219 14.46 -9.94 -16.86
CA ASN A 219 14.10 -9.68 -18.24
C ASN A 219 14.68 -8.34 -18.69
N GLY A 220 15.64 -8.40 -19.61
CA GLY A 220 16.35 -7.23 -20.13
C GLY A 220 15.55 -6.38 -21.14
N ASP A 221 14.33 -6.78 -21.52
CA ASP A 221 13.48 -6.03 -22.44
C ASP A 221 12.91 -4.76 -21.75
N PRO A 222 13.26 -3.55 -22.23
CA PRO A 222 12.71 -2.31 -21.71
C PRO A 222 11.17 -2.22 -21.80
N ALA A 223 10.55 -2.81 -22.82
CA ALA A 223 9.11 -2.74 -23.00
C ALA A 223 8.36 -3.59 -21.96
N ALA A 224 8.89 -4.75 -21.59
CA ALA A 224 8.38 -5.54 -20.46
C ALA A 224 8.42 -4.76 -19.14
N LEU A 225 9.50 -4.01 -18.90
CA LEU A 225 9.58 -3.12 -17.74
C LEU A 225 8.52 -2.01 -17.80
N HIS A 226 8.31 -1.38 -18.95
CA HIS A 226 7.31 -0.32 -19.11
C HIS A 226 5.90 -0.84 -18.81
N LEU A 227 5.55 -2.04 -19.29
CA LEU A 227 4.28 -2.69 -18.96
C LEU A 227 4.12 -2.90 -17.45
N ALA A 228 5.15 -3.42 -16.79
CA ALA A 228 5.13 -3.64 -15.33
C ALA A 228 4.97 -2.31 -14.57
N MET A 229 5.63 -1.25 -15.02
CA MET A 229 5.52 0.10 -14.46
C MET A 229 4.13 0.70 -14.66
N VAL A 230 3.55 0.60 -15.85
CA VAL A 230 2.16 1.04 -16.08
C VAL A 230 1.23 0.29 -15.13
N LEU A 231 1.34 -1.04 -15.07
CA LEU A 231 0.49 -1.87 -14.21
C LEU A 231 0.53 -1.44 -12.75
N ILE A 232 1.69 -1.31 -12.10
CA ILE A 232 1.74 -0.92 -10.68
C ILE A 232 1.35 0.54 -10.45
N MET A 233 1.61 1.43 -11.42
CA MET A 233 1.28 2.85 -11.30
C MET A 233 -0.21 3.13 -11.46
N THR A 234 -0.94 2.27 -12.18
CA THR A 234 -2.39 2.38 -12.39
C THR A 234 -3.23 1.37 -11.59
N SER A 235 -2.61 0.42 -10.89
CA SER A 235 -3.28 -0.50 -9.95
C SER A 235 -3.53 0.13 -8.57
N ARG A 236 -4.34 -0.54 -7.75
CA ARG A 236 -4.57 -0.17 -6.34
C ARG A 236 -3.29 -0.30 -5.50
N GLY A 237 -3.23 0.38 -4.37
CA GLY A 237 -2.05 0.39 -3.49
C GLY A 237 -1.22 1.68 -3.60
N ILE A 238 0.06 1.62 -3.25
CA ILE A 238 1.00 2.75 -3.31
C ILE A 238 2.25 2.26 -4.03
N PRO A 239 2.49 2.65 -5.30
CA PRO A 239 3.66 2.18 -6.04
C PRO A 239 4.96 2.74 -5.44
N CYS A 240 5.87 1.84 -5.15
CA CYS A 240 7.24 2.08 -4.71
C CYS A 240 8.20 1.62 -5.81
N ILE A 241 8.92 2.58 -6.39
CA ILE A 241 9.87 2.34 -7.49
C ILE A 241 11.27 2.36 -6.90
N TYR A 242 12.04 1.31 -7.15
CA TYR A 242 13.39 1.21 -6.62
C TYR A 242 14.35 2.11 -7.42
N TYR A 243 15.35 2.70 -6.74
CA TYR A 243 16.20 3.73 -7.38
C TYR A 243 16.90 3.20 -8.63
N GLY A 244 16.86 3.95 -9.72
CA GLY A 244 17.52 3.57 -10.97
C GLY A 244 16.72 2.64 -11.87
N THR A 245 15.53 2.20 -11.48
CA THR A 245 14.62 1.46 -12.38
C THR A 245 14.33 2.28 -13.65
N GLU A 246 14.14 3.60 -13.51
CA GLU A 246 13.93 4.53 -14.62
C GLU A 246 15.15 4.69 -15.54
N GLN A 247 16.31 4.21 -15.11
CA GLN A 247 17.56 4.15 -15.86
C GLN A 247 17.94 2.72 -16.25
N TYR A 248 17.02 1.76 -16.09
CA TYR A 248 17.24 0.33 -16.35
C TYR A 248 18.45 -0.24 -15.58
N LEU A 249 18.73 0.28 -14.38
CA LEU A 249 19.90 -0.06 -13.59
C LEU A 249 19.86 -1.51 -13.13
N HIS A 250 20.86 -2.31 -13.51
CA HIS A 250 21.03 -3.69 -13.08
C HIS A 250 22.50 -4.12 -13.08
N ASN A 251 22.78 -5.22 -12.38
CA ASN A 251 24.03 -5.95 -12.44
C ASN A 251 23.72 -7.42 -12.28
N ASP A 252 23.97 -8.20 -13.33
CA ASP A 252 23.53 -9.60 -13.41
C ASP A 252 24.51 -10.60 -12.81
N THR A 253 25.58 -10.10 -12.18
CA THR A 253 26.53 -10.97 -11.46
C THR A 253 25.76 -11.82 -10.44
N ASN A 254 26.00 -13.13 -10.45
CA ASN A 254 25.31 -14.12 -9.61
C ASN A 254 23.77 -14.01 -9.66
N GLY A 255 23.21 -13.71 -10.84
CA GLY A 255 21.76 -13.59 -11.04
C GLY A 255 21.15 -12.32 -10.44
N GLY A 256 21.98 -11.34 -10.09
CA GLY A 256 21.53 -10.03 -9.60
C GLY A 256 21.05 -10.00 -8.15
N ASN A 257 21.32 -11.04 -7.35
CA ASN A 257 21.00 -11.04 -5.92
C ASN A 257 21.86 -10.03 -5.14
N ASP A 258 21.50 -9.74 -3.88
CA ASP A 258 22.30 -8.90 -2.97
C ASP A 258 23.78 -9.37 -2.96
N PRO A 259 24.77 -8.47 -3.16
CA PRO A 259 24.68 -7.01 -3.29
C PRO A 259 24.54 -6.44 -4.70
N TYR A 260 24.44 -7.29 -5.71
CA TYR A 260 24.41 -6.88 -7.11
C TYR A 260 23.10 -6.17 -7.52
N ASN A 261 22.02 -6.30 -6.75
CA ASN A 261 20.83 -5.46 -6.90
C ASN A 261 20.96 -4.03 -6.33
N ARG A 262 22.06 -3.72 -5.64
CA ARG A 262 22.37 -2.39 -5.06
C ARG A 262 23.55 -1.71 -5.77
N PRO A 263 23.63 -1.69 -7.11
CA PRO A 263 24.76 -1.06 -7.79
C PRO A 263 24.68 0.45 -7.61
N MET A 264 25.84 1.10 -7.58
CA MET A 264 25.91 2.57 -7.52
C MET A 264 25.14 3.19 -8.69
N MET A 265 24.34 4.22 -8.42
CA MET A 265 23.75 5.01 -9.48
C MET A 265 24.83 5.85 -10.17
N LYS A 266 25.10 5.57 -11.45
CA LYS A 266 26.17 6.24 -12.21
C LYS A 266 25.68 7.34 -13.15
N PHE A 267 24.42 7.30 -13.57
CA PHE A 267 23.86 8.17 -14.60
C PHE A 267 22.47 8.67 -14.19
N TRP A 268 22.06 9.83 -14.73
CA TRP A 268 20.77 10.47 -14.49
C TRP A 268 20.17 10.94 -15.82
N ASP A 269 19.98 10.02 -16.76
CA ASP A 269 19.49 10.35 -18.10
C ASP A 269 18.00 10.70 -18.05
N ILE A 270 17.72 12.00 -18.20
CA ILE A 270 16.35 12.50 -18.20
C ILE A 270 15.62 12.18 -19.50
N ASP A 271 16.32 11.77 -20.56
CA ASP A 271 15.71 11.42 -21.85
C ASP A 271 15.36 9.92 -21.93
N SER A 272 15.72 9.12 -20.91
CA SER A 272 15.30 7.72 -20.80
C SER A 272 13.78 7.60 -20.96
N PRO A 273 13.28 6.69 -21.81
CA PRO A 273 11.84 6.53 -22.04
C PRO A 273 11.04 6.31 -20.76
N LEU A 274 11.57 5.53 -19.81
CA LEU A 274 10.88 5.29 -18.56
C LEU A 274 10.92 6.52 -17.63
N TYR A 275 12.02 7.28 -17.63
CA TYR A 275 12.10 8.54 -16.90
C TYR A 275 11.04 9.54 -17.38
N GLN A 276 10.75 9.60 -18.68
CA GLN A 276 9.71 10.46 -19.25
C GLN A 276 8.29 9.92 -19.02
N LEU A 277 8.12 8.61 -18.91
CA LEU A 277 6.83 7.94 -18.67
C LEU A 277 6.34 8.10 -17.22
N LEU A 278 7.23 7.89 -16.23
CA LEU A 278 6.85 7.87 -14.82
C LEU A 278 6.17 9.16 -14.32
N PRO A 279 6.63 10.38 -14.66
CA PRO A 279 5.94 11.61 -14.30
C PRO A 279 4.53 11.73 -14.88
N GLN A 280 4.29 11.19 -16.07
CA GLN A 280 2.96 11.17 -16.71
C GLN A 280 2.01 10.28 -15.91
N LEU A 281 2.44 9.05 -15.58
CA LEU A 281 1.69 8.12 -14.74
C LEU A 281 1.47 8.67 -13.33
N GLY A 282 2.49 9.30 -12.73
CA GLY A 282 2.41 9.94 -11.42
C GLY A 282 1.45 11.13 -11.40
N LYS A 283 1.44 11.94 -12.47
CA LYS A 283 0.45 13.02 -12.65
C LYS A 283 -0.96 12.44 -12.78
N LEU A 284 -1.14 11.39 -13.57
CA LEU A 284 -2.42 10.73 -13.73
C LEU A 284 -2.96 10.19 -12.39
N ARG A 285 -2.14 9.45 -11.66
CA ARG A 285 -2.48 8.92 -10.32
C ARG A 285 -2.85 10.01 -9.33
N ARG A 286 -2.14 11.15 -9.36
CA ARG A 286 -2.46 12.31 -8.51
C ARG A 286 -3.79 12.95 -8.88
N LEU A 287 -4.07 13.09 -10.18
CA LEU A 287 -5.26 13.78 -10.68
C LEU A 287 -6.52 12.92 -10.70
N ASN A 288 -6.40 11.60 -10.75
CA ASN A 288 -7.52 10.66 -10.86
C ASN A 288 -7.67 9.78 -9.59
N PRO A 289 -8.56 10.14 -8.64
CA PRO A 289 -8.82 9.36 -7.43
C PRO A 289 -9.28 7.92 -7.67
N ALA A 290 -9.81 7.58 -8.85
CA ALA A 290 -10.09 6.19 -9.19
C ALA A 290 -8.84 5.32 -9.04
N ILE A 291 -7.68 5.85 -9.40
CA ILE A 291 -6.40 5.12 -9.33
C ILE A 291 -5.90 5.00 -7.88
N SER A 292 -6.04 6.06 -7.07
CA SER A 292 -5.47 6.09 -5.72
C SER A 292 -6.40 5.53 -4.64
N LEU A 293 -7.72 5.60 -4.83
CA LEU A 293 -8.72 5.26 -3.81
C LEU A 293 -9.77 4.24 -4.29
N GLY A 294 -9.92 4.08 -5.61
CA GLY A 294 -11.03 3.35 -6.20
C GLY A 294 -10.87 1.83 -6.26
N SER A 295 -11.98 1.16 -6.54
CA SER A 295 -12.04 -0.27 -6.87
C SER A 295 -11.20 -0.59 -8.10
N GLN A 296 -10.83 -1.86 -8.25
CA GLN A 296 -10.17 -2.40 -9.43
C GLN A 296 -11.01 -3.56 -9.96
N VAL A 297 -11.55 -3.41 -11.16
CA VAL A 297 -12.52 -4.33 -11.75
C VAL A 297 -11.96 -4.90 -13.04
N GLU A 298 -11.80 -6.22 -13.11
CA GLU A 298 -11.44 -6.92 -14.34
C GLU A 298 -12.47 -6.68 -15.45
N LYS A 299 -12.00 -6.50 -16.69
CA LYS A 299 -12.85 -6.30 -17.88
C LYS A 299 -12.54 -7.28 -19.01
N TYR A 300 -11.28 -7.70 -19.14
CA TYR A 300 -10.86 -8.69 -20.11
C TYR A 300 -9.54 -9.31 -19.63
N LEU A 301 -9.42 -10.63 -19.70
CA LEU A 301 -8.25 -11.33 -19.19
C LEU A 301 -7.92 -12.55 -20.05
N THR A 302 -6.65 -12.65 -20.43
CA THR A 302 -6.00 -13.84 -20.99
C THR A 302 -4.60 -13.96 -20.39
N ASP A 303 -3.84 -14.98 -20.79
CA ASP A 303 -2.42 -15.08 -20.43
C ASP A 303 -1.62 -13.84 -20.86
N ASP A 304 -1.96 -13.20 -21.97
CA ASP A 304 -1.18 -12.09 -22.58
C ASP A 304 -1.83 -10.72 -22.47
N ILE A 305 -3.13 -10.63 -22.19
CA ILE A 305 -3.87 -9.37 -22.13
C ILE A 305 -4.54 -9.22 -20.78
N TYR A 306 -4.35 -8.06 -20.16
CA TYR A 306 -5.11 -7.67 -18.97
C TYR A 306 -5.74 -6.30 -19.16
N CYS A 307 -7.06 -6.26 -19.19
CA CYS A 307 -7.85 -5.03 -19.16
C CYS A 307 -8.61 -4.92 -17.84
N TYR A 308 -8.50 -3.78 -17.19
CA TYR A 308 -9.21 -3.49 -15.95
C TYR A 308 -9.65 -2.02 -15.89
N LEU A 309 -10.64 -1.78 -15.05
CA LEU A 309 -11.17 -0.46 -14.75
C LEU A 309 -10.87 -0.11 -13.30
N ARG A 310 -10.34 1.08 -13.08
CA ARG A 310 -10.36 1.75 -11.78
C ARG A 310 -11.56 2.68 -11.70
N ARG A 311 -12.31 2.62 -10.59
CA ARG A 311 -13.52 3.43 -10.38
C ARG A 311 -13.56 4.02 -8.97
N TYR A 312 -13.85 5.31 -8.89
CA TYR A 312 -14.20 5.97 -7.64
C TYR A 312 -15.12 7.17 -7.91
N ARG A 313 -16.35 7.17 -7.37
CA ARG A 313 -17.37 8.19 -7.66
C ARG A 313 -17.57 8.33 -9.17
N ASP A 314 -17.37 9.52 -9.73
CA ASP A 314 -17.46 9.79 -11.16
C ASP A 314 -16.12 9.56 -11.88
N PHE A 315 -15.01 9.33 -11.17
CA PHE A 315 -13.71 9.13 -11.79
C PHE A 315 -13.56 7.72 -12.36
N ARG A 316 -12.91 7.62 -13.52
CA ARG A 316 -12.63 6.35 -14.19
C ARG A 316 -11.21 6.34 -14.73
N CYS A 317 -10.56 5.17 -14.68
CA CYS A 317 -9.32 4.90 -15.41
C CYS A 317 -9.37 3.48 -15.95
N PHE A 318 -9.62 3.34 -17.25
CA PHE A 318 -9.52 2.07 -17.97
C PHE A 318 -8.06 1.86 -18.40
N VAL A 319 -7.56 0.64 -18.19
CA VAL A 319 -6.20 0.25 -18.56
C VAL A 319 -6.27 -1.06 -19.33
N ALA A 320 -5.53 -1.16 -20.43
CA ALA A 320 -5.33 -2.39 -21.19
C ALA A 320 -3.83 -2.60 -21.41
N LEU A 321 -3.35 -3.80 -21.10
CA LEU A 321 -1.95 -4.22 -21.24
C LEU A 321 -1.89 -5.42 -22.17
N ASN A 322 -0.96 -5.42 -23.13
CA ASN A 322 -0.68 -6.57 -23.97
C ASN A 322 0.81 -6.91 -23.89
N LYS A 323 1.16 -8.09 -23.38
CA LYS A 323 2.55 -8.61 -23.39
C LYS A 323 2.82 -9.61 -24.52
N GLY A 324 1.80 -9.95 -25.30
CA GLY A 324 1.85 -10.90 -26.42
C GLY A 324 1.90 -10.19 -27.78
N PRO A 325 1.56 -10.88 -28.88
CA PRO A 325 1.54 -10.30 -30.22
C PRO A 325 0.40 -9.29 -30.39
N ASP A 326 0.45 -8.51 -31.48
CA ASP A 326 -0.63 -7.60 -31.89
C ASP A 326 -1.98 -8.35 -31.88
N THR A 327 -2.93 -7.81 -31.13
CA THR A 327 -4.24 -8.45 -30.94
C THR A 327 -5.34 -7.39 -30.95
N THR A 328 -6.46 -7.71 -31.61
CA THR A 328 -7.67 -6.88 -31.57
C THR A 328 -8.71 -7.55 -30.69
N ILE A 329 -9.24 -6.81 -29.72
CA ILE A 329 -10.24 -7.30 -28.76
C ILE A 329 -11.46 -6.38 -28.71
N GLN A 330 -12.55 -6.88 -28.12
CA GLN A 330 -13.69 -6.08 -27.72
C GLN A 330 -13.83 -6.11 -26.19
N VAL A 331 -14.00 -4.94 -25.58
CA VAL A 331 -14.17 -4.82 -24.13
C VAL A 331 -15.43 -4.04 -23.83
N ALA A 332 -16.32 -4.62 -23.04
CA ALA A 332 -17.61 -4.05 -22.67
C ALA A 332 -17.68 -3.67 -21.18
N ASN A 333 -18.70 -2.90 -20.82
CA ASN A 333 -18.99 -2.49 -19.44
C ASN A 333 -17.81 -1.76 -18.78
N ILE A 334 -17.08 -0.93 -19.52
CA ILE A 334 -15.92 -0.20 -19.01
C ILE A 334 -16.29 1.07 -18.24
N ASP A 335 -17.59 1.34 -18.06
CA ASP A 335 -18.12 2.42 -17.21
C ASP A 335 -17.57 3.81 -17.60
N LEU A 336 -17.18 3.97 -18.88
CA LEU A 336 -16.90 5.24 -19.54
C LEU A 336 -18.12 5.60 -20.40
N GLY A 337 -18.51 6.87 -20.39
CA GLY A 337 -19.58 7.38 -21.25
C GLY A 337 -19.16 7.41 -22.71
N ASP A 338 -20.15 7.51 -23.61
CA ASP A 338 -19.91 7.59 -25.05
C ASP A 338 -19.06 8.82 -25.41
N GLY A 339 -18.09 8.62 -26.30
CA GLY A 339 -17.21 9.68 -26.77
C GLY A 339 -15.81 9.21 -27.12
N THR A 340 -14.96 10.16 -27.50
CA THR A 340 -13.56 9.92 -27.86
C THR A 340 -12.64 10.19 -26.69
N TYR A 341 -11.77 9.24 -26.38
CA TYR A 341 -10.80 9.30 -25.28
C TYR A 341 -9.38 9.20 -25.84
N PHE A 342 -8.53 10.13 -25.44
CA PHE A 342 -7.11 10.15 -25.79
C PHE A 342 -6.29 9.32 -24.80
N CYS A 343 -5.46 8.41 -25.32
CA CYS A 343 -4.46 7.71 -24.52
C CYS A 343 -3.15 8.52 -24.50
N PRO A 344 -2.70 9.03 -23.35
CA PRO A 344 -1.47 9.81 -23.28
C PRO A 344 -0.21 9.00 -23.59
N LEU A 345 -0.25 7.68 -23.39
CA LEU A 345 0.90 6.80 -23.58
C LEU A 345 1.16 6.52 -25.06
N THR A 346 0.11 6.19 -25.81
CA THR A 346 0.20 5.80 -27.23
C THR A 346 -0.05 6.97 -28.17
N ARG A 347 -0.57 8.09 -27.66
CA ARG A 347 -1.06 9.25 -28.42
C ARG A 347 -2.14 8.92 -29.45
N ARG A 348 -2.87 7.82 -29.23
CA ARG A 348 -4.01 7.39 -30.04
C ARG A 348 -5.33 7.78 -29.38
N GLU A 349 -6.34 7.98 -30.21
CA GLU A 349 -7.73 8.21 -29.79
C GLU A 349 -8.54 6.92 -29.89
N PHE A 350 -9.47 6.74 -28.95
CA PHE A 350 -10.33 5.56 -28.85
C PHE A 350 -11.77 6.01 -28.63
N THR A 351 -12.69 5.46 -29.42
CA THR A 351 -14.12 5.79 -29.31
C THR A 351 -14.82 4.75 -28.44
N VAL A 352 -15.47 5.22 -27.37
CA VAL A 352 -16.37 4.42 -26.55
C VAL A 352 -17.79 4.63 -27.06
N TYR A 353 -18.53 3.53 -27.27
CA TYR A 353 -19.93 3.56 -27.66
C TYR A 353 -20.72 2.49 -26.91
N ASN A 354 -21.82 2.89 -26.28
CA ASN A 354 -22.62 2.09 -25.34
C ASN A 354 -21.77 1.39 -24.26
N GLY A 355 -20.78 2.12 -23.71
CA GLY A 355 -19.87 1.59 -22.69
C GLY A 355 -18.93 0.48 -23.18
N GLN A 356 -18.67 0.42 -24.49
CA GLN A 356 -17.80 -0.57 -25.12
C GLN A 356 -16.68 0.09 -25.92
N LEU A 357 -15.50 -0.52 -25.90
CA LEU A 357 -14.46 -0.33 -26.90
C LEU A 357 -14.56 -1.49 -27.89
N ARG A 358 -14.95 -1.17 -29.13
CA ARG A 358 -14.99 -2.13 -30.23
C ARG A 358 -13.68 -2.03 -31.01
N ASP A 359 -13.21 -3.17 -31.51
CA ASP A 359 -12.00 -3.26 -32.34
C ASP A 359 -10.77 -2.59 -31.69
N LEU A 360 -10.59 -2.80 -30.38
CA LEU A 360 -9.46 -2.27 -29.62
C LEU A 360 -8.18 -3.00 -30.07
N LEU A 361 -7.43 -2.36 -30.96
CA LEU A 361 -6.10 -2.82 -31.37
C LEU A 361 -5.06 -2.52 -30.28
N LEU A 362 -4.56 -3.60 -29.67
CA LEU A 362 -3.42 -3.62 -28.78
C LEU A 362 -2.20 -4.14 -29.54
N ASN A 363 -1.23 -3.28 -29.78
CA ASN A 363 0.05 -3.69 -30.36
C ASN A 363 0.83 -4.55 -29.35
N SER A 364 1.82 -5.28 -29.85
CA SER A 364 2.74 -6.04 -29.03
C SER A 364 3.46 -5.15 -28.03
N GLN A 365 3.52 -5.61 -26.78
CA GLN A 365 4.12 -4.91 -25.65
C GLN A 365 3.54 -3.50 -25.36
N GLU A 366 2.28 -3.26 -25.70
CA GLU A 366 1.63 -1.96 -25.55
C GLU A 366 0.78 -1.84 -24.28
N ALA A 367 0.71 -0.63 -23.74
CA ALA A 367 -0.25 -0.24 -22.72
C ALA A 367 -1.14 0.92 -23.19
N ILE A 368 -2.45 0.80 -23.01
CA ILE A 368 -3.43 1.86 -23.23
C ILE A 368 -4.01 2.28 -21.89
N VAL A 369 -4.11 3.59 -21.67
CA VAL A 369 -4.74 4.18 -20.48
C VAL A 369 -5.73 5.25 -20.91
N LEU A 370 -7.01 5.05 -20.60
CA LEU A 370 -8.08 6.00 -20.86
C LEU A 370 -8.65 6.48 -19.53
N SER A 371 -8.86 7.79 -19.38
CA SER A 371 -9.32 8.36 -18.12
C SER A 371 -10.45 9.34 -18.31
N TYR A 372 -11.37 9.32 -17.34
CA TYR A 372 -12.39 10.34 -17.17
C TYR A 372 -12.23 10.95 -15.78
N PHE A 373 -12.24 12.29 -15.74
CA PHE A 373 -12.05 13.06 -14.52
C PHE A 373 -13.39 13.65 -14.08
N GLY A 374 -13.88 13.19 -12.94
CA GLY A 374 -15.05 13.76 -12.27
C GLY A 374 -14.70 14.97 -11.42
N ASN A 375 -15.64 15.36 -10.56
CA ASN A 375 -15.45 16.44 -9.60
C ASN A 375 -14.82 15.92 -8.31
N ARG A 376 -13.79 16.62 -7.81
CA ARG A 376 -13.21 16.31 -6.50
C ARG A 376 -14.15 16.74 -5.38
N VAL A 377 -14.11 16.00 -4.28
CA VAL A 377 -14.76 16.43 -3.05
C VAL A 377 -13.89 17.49 -2.39
N GLU A 378 -14.48 18.65 -2.12
CA GLU A 378 -13.83 19.76 -1.42
C GLU A 378 -14.61 20.09 -0.15
N GLY A 379 -13.90 20.52 0.89
CA GLY A 379 -14.46 20.85 2.18
C GLY A 379 -13.44 21.45 3.12
N GLN A 380 -13.93 22.18 4.13
CA GLN A 380 -13.13 22.69 5.22
C GLN A 380 -12.46 21.54 5.99
N THR A 381 -13.27 20.55 6.39
CA THR A 381 -12.80 19.28 6.94
C THR A 381 -13.29 18.13 6.06
N LEU A 382 -12.36 17.33 5.54
CA LEU A 382 -12.66 16.16 4.74
C LEU A 382 -12.49 14.90 5.59
N VAL A 383 -13.55 14.13 5.75
CA VAL A 383 -13.49 12.83 6.41
C VAL A 383 -13.41 11.73 5.37
N ARG A 384 -12.33 10.95 5.43
CA ARG A 384 -12.17 9.70 4.69
C ARG A 384 -12.76 8.57 5.52
N ALA A 385 -14.04 8.28 5.28
CA ALA A 385 -14.77 7.22 5.96
C ALA A 385 -14.54 5.89 5.25
N GLN A 386 -13.99 4.93 5.98
CA GLN A 386 -13.82 3.56 5.51
C GLN A 386 -14.59 2.61 6.43
N LEU A 387 -15.40 1.74 5.83
CA LEU A 387 -16.09 0.65 6.54
C LEU A 387 -15.60 -0.69 6.00
N ASN A 388 -15.14 -1.57 6.89
CA ASN A 388 -14.75 -2.95 6.60
C ASN A 388 -15.76 -3.96 7.15
N GLY A 389 -15.70 -5.21 6.70
CA GLY A 389 -16.43 -6.33 7.30
C GLY A 389 -17.90 -6.45 6.90
N TYR A 390 -18.33 -5.77 5.82
CA TYR A 390 -19.69 -5.94 5.27
C TYR A 390 -19.68 -6.23 3.76
N ARG A 391 -20.22 -7.39 3.40
CA ARG A 391 -20.43 -7.80 2.00
C ARG A 391 -21.88 -7.54 1.59
N THR A 392 -22.09 -6.59 0.69
CA THR A 392 -23.43 -6.28 0.16
C THR A 392 -23.93 -7.34 -0.81
N GLN A 393 -25.25 -7.46 -0.88
CA GLN A 393 -25.94 -8.07 -2.01
C GLN A 393 -26.23 -7.05 -3.11
N ILE A 394 -26.52 -7.52 -4.33
CA ILE A 394 -26.94 -6.64 -5.43
C ILE A 394 -28.12 -5.77 -4.98
N GLY A 395 -28.02 -4.46 -5.22
CA GLY A 395 -29.03 -3.47 -4.87
C GLY A 395 -28.96 -2.95 -3.43
N GLU A 396 -28.08 -3.49 -2.58
CA GLU A 396 -27.75 -2.85 -1.30
C GLU A 396 -26.68 -1.77 -1.48
N GLU A 397 -26.76 -0.75 -0.63
CA GLU A 397 -25.83 0.35 -0.54
C GLU A 397 -25.45 0.58 0.92
N VAL A 398 -24.17 0.80 1.18
CA VAL A 398 -23.69 1.20 2.50
C VAL A 398 -23.74 2.71 2.60
N VAL A 399 -24.44 3.23 3.61
CA VAL A 399 -24.56 4.66 3.87
C VAL A 399 -24.10 5.03 5.28
N VAL A 400 -23.69 6.28 5.45
CA VAL A 400 -23.37 6.90 6.74
C VAL A 400 -24.44 7.94 7.04
N VAL A 401 -25.05 7.83 8.21
CA VAL A 401 -26.10 8.74 8.67
C VAL A 401 -25.79 9.22 10.08
N GLY A 402 -26.11 10.47 10.41
CA GLY A 402 -25.71 11.06 11.69
C GLY A 402 -26.46 12.32 12.08
N ASP A 403 -26.11 12.90 13.22
CA ASP A 403 -26.79 14.03 13.86
C ASP A 403 -26.49 15.41 13.26
N CYS A 404 -25.90 15.45 12.07
CA CYS A 404 -25.51 16.69 11.41
C CYS A 404 -26.00 16.75 9.94
N PRO A 405 -26.10 17.97 9.35
CA PRO A 405 -26.61 18.15 8.00
C PRO A 405 -25.81 17.39 6.95
N GLU A 406 -24.48 17.31 7.09
CA GLU A 406 -23.62 16.60 6.13
C GLU A 406 -23.83 15.08 6.15
N LEU A 407 -24.49 14.55 7.17
CA LEU A 407 -24.89 13.13 7.32
C LEU A 407 -26.42 12.95 7.39
N GLY A 408 -27.18 13.95 6.96
CA GLY A 408 -28.64 13.85 6.84
C GLY A 408 -29.46 14.06 8.11
N ASN A 409 -28.89 14.46 9.26
CA ASN A 409 -29.61 14.66 10.53
C ASN A 409 -30.51 13.46 10.92
N TRP A 410 -29.98 12.23 10.82
CA TRP A 410 -30.68 10.96 11.02
C TRP A 410 -31.76 10.60 9.99
N ASP A 411 -31.94 11.41 8.94
CA ASP A 411 -32.75 11.05 7.78
C ASP A 411 -31.93 10.14 6.83
N ILE A 412 -32.37 8.88 6.72
CA ILE A 412 -31.71 7.86 5.90
C ILE A 412 -31.75 8.18 4.40
N ASP A 413 -32.74 8.95 3.95
CA ASP A 413 -32.86 9.34 2.54
C ASP A 413 -31.82 10.41 2.18
N GLN A 414 -31.33 11.14 3.18
CA GLN A 414 -30.26 12.14 3.07
C GLN A 414 -28.89 11.61 3.54
N ALA A 415 -28.78 10.33 3.86
CA ALA A 415 -27.53 9.71 4.28
C ALA A 415 -26.47 9.73 3.17
N TYR A 416 -25.20 9.79 3.56
CA TYR A 416 -24.09 9.80 2.64
C TYR A 416 -23.75 8.38 2.17
N ALA A 417 -23.81 8.12 0.86
CA ALA A 417 -23.47 6.82 0.28
C ALA A 417 -21.95 6.59 0.12
N LEU A 418 -21.47 5.42 0.53
CA LEU A 418 -20.09 5.01 0.32
C LEU A 418 -19.91 4.29 -1.01
N GLU A 419 -18.72 4.41 -1.59
CA GLU A 419 -18.32 3.68 -2.79
C GLU A 419 -17.90 2.26 -2.43
N TYR A 420 -18.34 1.29 -3.22
CA TYR A 420 -17.84 -0.08 -3.17
C TYR A 420 -16.38 -0.12 -3.65
N ILE A 421 -15.47 -0.62 -2.81
CA ILE A 421 -14.06 -0.82 -3.17
C ILE A 421 -13.80 -2.28 -3.51
N ASN A 422 -14.21 -3.20 -2.63
CA ASN A 422 -14.18 -4.65 -2.81
C ASN A 422 -15.18 -5.32 -1.83
N ASP A 423 -15.21 -6.65 -1.80
CA ASP A 423 -16.15 -7.44 -0.97
C ASP A 423 -16.00 -7.26 0.55
N ASN A 424 -14.95 -6.59 1.01
CA ASN A 424 -14.71 -6.25 2.41
C ASN A 424 -14.86 -4.75 2.70
N THR A 425 -14.48 -3.88 1.76
CA THR A 425 -14.24 -2.46 2.01
C THR A 425 -15.18 -1.53 1.24
N TRP A 426 -15.73 -0.56 1.97
CA TRP A 426 -16.47 0.60 1.47
C TRP A 426 -15.75 1.88 1.85
N PHE A 427 -15.78 2.88 0.97
CA PHE A 427 -15.02 4.11 1.17
C PHE A 427 -15.73 5.36 0.67
N GLY A 428 -15.60 6.47 1.39
CA GLY A 428 -16.18 7.75 1.02
C GLY A 428 -15.34 8.94 1.51
N GLU A 429 -15.32 10.00 0.71
CA GLU A 429 -14.78 11.30 1.09
C GLU A 429 -15.97 12.24 1.40
N ILE A 430 -16.21 12.50 2.69
CA ILE A 430 -17.34 13.29 3.19
C ILE A 430 -16.84 14.69 3.55
N SER A 431 -17.45 15.71 2.96
CA SER A 431 -17.13 17.12 3.22
C SER A 431 -17.94 17.64 4.41
N PHE A 432 -17.25 18.08 5.47
CA PHE A 432 -17.83 18.73 6.64
C PHE A 432 -17.43 20.21 6.63
N ASN A 433 -18.43 21.08 6.46
CA ASN A 433 -18.25 22.52 6.42
C ASN A 433 -18.98 23.22 7.57
N GLN A 434 -20.20 22.80 7.86
CA GLN A 434 -21.01 23.38 8.94
C GLN A 434 -20.63 22.81 10.30
N THR A 435 -20.15 21.56 10.29
CA THR A 435 -19.89 20.80 11.52
C THR A 435 -18.38 20.59 11.78
N ALA A 436 -17.51 21.25 10.99
CA ALA A 436 -16.07 21.28 11.26
C ALA A 436 -15.77 21.80 12.68
N GLY A 437 -14.85 21.13 13.37
CA GLY A 437 -14.48 21.44 14.77
C GLY A 437 -15.51 21.03 15.83
N LYS A 438 -16.61 20.36 15.45
CA LYS A 438 -17.68 19.94 16.38
C LYS A 438 -17.69 18.43 16.59
N ALA A 439 -18.34 18.01 17.67
CA ALA A 439 -18.67 16.61 17.88
C ALA A 439 -19.79 16.17 16.94
N VAL A 440 -19.69 14.97 16.39
CA VAL A 440 -20.70 14.33 15.56
C VAL A 440 -21.02 12.94 16.09
N CYS A 441 -22.28 12.54 16.01
CA CYS A 441 -22.74 11.18 16.23
C CYS A 441 -23.21 10.57 14.91
N TYR A 442 -22.76 9.35 14.59
CA TYR A 442 -23.12 8.69 13.34
C TYR A 442 -23.30 7.19 13.49
N LYS A 443 -23.96 6.58 12.50
CA LYS A 443 -24.05 5.14 12.30
C LYS A 443 -23.90 4.78 10.83
N TYR A 444 -23.43 3.58 10.59
CA TYR A 444 -23.56 2.93 9.29
C TYR A 444 -24.92 2.24 9.17
N ALA A 445 -25.48 2.27 7.96
CA ALA A 445 -26.69 1.56 7.62
C ALA A 445 -26.60 0.96 6.22
N ILE A 446 -27.36 -0.11 6.01
CA ILE A 446 -27.55 -0.76 4.72
C ILE A 446 -28.91 -0.33 4.19
N ARG A 447 -28.89 0.37 3.06
CA ARG A 447 -30.09 0.82 2.36
C ARG A 447 -30.33 -0.06 1.15
N ARG A 448 -31.57 -0.43 0.93
CA ARG A 448 -32.05 -1.04 -0.31
C ARG A 448 -33.35 -0.38 -0.70
N ASN A 449 -33.53 -0.15 -2.00
CA ASN A 449 -34.70 0.54 -2.51
C ASN A 449 -36.00 -0.17 -2.08
N ARG A 450 -36.93 0.58 -1.47
CA ARG A 450 -38.24 0.12 -0.97
C ARG A 450 -38.19 -0.90 0.19
N GLU A 451 -37.06 -1.05 0.86
CA GLU A 451 -36.92 -1.87 2.06
C GLU A 451 -36.54 -1.00 3.27
N ALA A 452 -36.89 -1.46 4.47
CA ALA A 452 -36.46 -0.77 5.69
C ALA A 452 -34.92 -0.87 5.85
N PRO A 453 -34.23 0.22 6.20
CA PRO A 453 -32.78 0.19 6.34
C PRO A 453 -32.35 -0.68 7.52
N ARG A 454 -31.22 -1.37 7.38
CA ARG A 454 -30.59 -2.14 8.45
C ARG A 454 -29.45 -1.33 9.04
N TYR A 455 -29.55 -0.96 10.31
CA TYR A 455 -28.49 -0.23 11.01
C TYR A 455 -27.48 -1.19 11.64
N GLU A 456 -26.24 -0.74 11.80
CA GLU A 456 -25.25 -1.47 12.58
C GLU A 456 -25.70 -1.65 14.04
N ASN A 457 -25.30 -2.74 14.67
CA ASN A 457 -25.70 -3.10 16.02
C ASN A 457 -24.77 -2.50 17.09
N LEU A 458 -24.65 -1.17 17.08
CA LEU A 458 -23.92 -0.38 18.09
C LEU A 458 -24.74 0.83 18.56
N VAL A 459 -24.38 1.36 19.72
CA VAL A 459 -24.67 2.76 20.04
C VAL A 459 -24.01 3.67 19.00
N SER A 460 -24.55 4.87 18.78
CA SER A 460 -23.98 5.80 17.80
C SER A 460 -22.51 6.04 18.06
N ARG A 461 -21.69 5.92 17.02
CA ARG A 461 -20.27 6.28 17.03
C ARG A 461 -20.15 7.77 17.27
N ARG A 462 -19.12 8.20 17.99
CA ARG A 462 -18.89 9.62 18.31
C ARG A 462 -17.49 10.04 17.90
N TRP A 463 -17.38 11.19 17.28
CA TRP A 463 -16.10 11.75 16.86
C TRP A 463 -16.06 13.27 17.06
N ILE A 464 -14.90 13.83 17.40
CA ILE A 464 -14.66 15.27 17.37
C ILE A 464 -13.93 15.57 16.06
N LEU A 465 -14.62 16.24 15.13
CA LEU A 465 -14.05 16.61 13.85
C LEU A 465 -12.95 17.65 14.04
N SER A 466 -11.91 17.59 13.21
CA SER A 466 -10.97 18.72 13.12
C SER A 466 -11.68 19.94 12.55
N ASP A 467 -11.17 21.12 12.90
CA ASP A 467 -11.62 22.41 12.38
C ASP A 467 -11.26 22.59 10.89
N ARG A 468 -10.22 21.91 10.41
CA ARG A 468 -9.79 21.88 9.01
C ARG A 468 -9.02 20.61 8.66
N GLY A 469 -8.81 20.38 7.37
CA GLY A 469 -7.89 19.35 6.86
C GLY A 469 -8.57 18.00 6.63
N THR A 470 -7.80 16.91 6.70
CA THR A 470 -8.32 15.56 6.41
C THR A 470 -8.26 14.69 7.65
N VAL A 471 -9.39 14.10 8.00
CA VAL A 471 -9.54 13.10 9.07
C VAL A 471 -9.86 11.75 8.42
N ARG A 472 -9.52 10.66 9.08
CA ARG A 472 -9.79 9.31 8.60
C ARG A 472 -10.57 8.53 9.65
N TRP A 473 -11.71 7.96 9.24
CA TRP A 473 -12.45 6.98 10.03
C TRP A 473 -12.17 5.60 9.44
N ARG A 474 -11.80 4.64 10.30
CA ARG A 474 -11.62 3.24 9.95
C ARG A 474 -12.47 2.42 10.88
N ASP A 475 -13.65 2.07 10.39
CA ASP A 475 -14.66 1.37 11.15
C ASP A 475 -14.85 -0.04 10.59
N THR A 476 -15.25 -0.96 11.46
CA THR A 476 -15.71 -2.30 11.08
C THR A 476 -17.20 -2.39 11.35
N TRP A 477 -17.94 -2.97 10.41
CA TRP A 477 -19.37 -3.21 10.55
C TRP A 477 -19.67 -4.06 11.78
N ALA A 478 -20.66 -3.62 12.56
CA ALA A 478 -21.18 -4.39 13.68
C ALA A 478 -22.53 -5.00 13.29
N GLY A 479 -22.52 -6.32 13.10
CA GLY A 479 -23.66 -7.12 12.64
C GLY A 479 -24.77 -7.34 13.65
#